data_AF-A0A2V9V0H9-F1
#
_entry.id   AF-A0A2V9V0H9-F1
#
_cell.length_a   1.000
_cell.length_b   1.000
_cell.length_c   1.000
_cell.angle_alpha   90.00
_cell.angle_beta   90.00
_cell.angle_gamma   90.00
#
_symmetry.space_group_name_H-M   'P 1'
#
loop_
_entity.id
_entity.type
_entity.pdbx_description
1 polymer ?
#
loop_
_entity_poly.entity_id
_entity_poly.type
_entity_poly.pdbx_seq_one_letter_code
_entity_poly.pdbx_strand_id
1 'polypeptide(L)'
;MAYVISEPCIETKDTACVDACPVDCIHPKKNTTYDDGRPTFDSVPQLYIDPVECIDCGACVPVCPVSAIFALDDLPEKWKQYTELNESYVKAGKFTPEEFAKHATK
;
A
#
# COMPACT_ATOMS: atom_id res chain seq x y z
N MET A 1 0.02 4.93 14.33
CA MET A 1 0.94 5.14 13.19
C MET A 1 0.48 4.21 12.08
N ALA A 2 1.11 4.20 10.91
CA ALA A 2 0.65 3.38 9.79
C ALA A 2 1.64 2.25 9.46
N TYR A 3 1.10 1.20 8.86
CA TYR A 3 1.89 0.17 8.21
C TYR A 3 2.25 0.59 6.79
N VAL A 4 3.38 0.10 6.28
CA VAL A 4 3.92 0.42 4.96
C VAL A 4 4.20 -0.88 4.20
N ILE A 5 3.76 -0.94 2.95
CA ILE A 5 4.11 -2.04 2.03
C ILE A 5 5.38 -1.66 1.27
N SER A 6 6.38 -2.53 1.36
CA SER A 6 7.70 -2.34 0.76
C SER A 6 7.94 -3.26 -0.44
N GLU A 7 9.14 -3.16 -1.00
CA GLU A 7 9.66 -3.87 -2.18
C GLU A 7 9.25 -5.34 -2.33
N PRO A 8 9.21 -6.20 -1.28
CA PRO A 8 8.89 -7.61 -1.46
C PRO A 8 7.48 -7.87 -2.01
N CYS A 9 6.58 -6.88 -1.97
CA CYS A 9 5.23 -6.99 -2.54
C CYS A 9 5.22 -6.89 -4.07
N ILE A 10 6.25 -6.29 -4.67
CA ILE A 10 6.38 -6.10 -6.12
C ILE A 10 6.27 -7.46 -6.82
N GLU A 11 5.42 -7.53 -7.84
CA GLU A 11 5.09 -8.73 -8.63
C GLU A 11 4.38 -9.88 -7.88
N THR A 12 4.45 -9.93 -6.54
CA THR A 12 3.73 -10.94 -5.74
C THR A 12 2.23 -10.64 -5.70
N LYS A 13 1.87 -9.42 -5.29
CA LYS A 13 0.48 -8.91 -5.23
C LYS A 13 -0.57 -9.95 -4.74
N ASP A 14 -0.26 -10.67 -3.65
CA ASP A 14 -1.05 -11.82 -3.19
C ASP A 14 -2.50 -11.48 -2.79
N THR A 15 -2.69 -10.33 -2.13
CA THR A 15 -3.95 -9.77 -1.59
C THR A 15 -4.48 -10.34 -0.27
N ALA A 16 -3.85 -11.33 0.39
CA ALA A 16 -4.31 -11.80 1.71
C ALA A 16 -4.37 -10.68 2.78
N CYS A 17 -3.50 -9.68 2.68
CA CYS A 17 -3.51 -8.52 3.58
C CYS A 17 -4.78 -7.65 3.42
N VAL A 18 -5.38 -7.61 2.23
CA VAL A 18 -6.61 -6.85 1.96
C VAL A 18 -7.76 -7.45 2.76
N ASP A 19 -7.92 -8.78 2.72
CA ASP A 19 -8.99 -9.49 3.42
C ASP A 19 -8.85 -9.44 4.94
N ALA A 20 -7.61 -9.32 5.44
CA ALA A 20 -7.33 -9.19 6.87
C ALA A 20 -7.54 -7.77 7.43
N CYS A 21 -7.66 -6.75 6.58
CA CYS A 21 -7.72 -5.36 7.02
C CYS A 21 -9.14 -4.98 7.50
N PRO A 22 -9.35 -4.63 8.78
CA PRO A 22 -10.69 -4.35 9.32
C PRO A 22 -11.29 -3.01 8.84
N VAL A 23 -10.45 -2.09 8.37
CA VAL A 23 -10.81 -0.74 7.91
C VAL A 23 -10.63 -0.58 6.40
N ASP A 24 -10.25 -1.65 5.72
CA ASP A 24 -10.17 -1.71 4.27
C ASP A 24 -9.20 -0.71 3.61
N CYS A 25 -8.14 -0.32 4.32
CA CYS A 25 -7.20 0.72 3.91
C CYS A 25 -6.09 0.23 2.95
N ILE A 26 -6.24 -0.93 2.29
CA ILE A 26 -5.21 -1.52 1.42
C ILE A 26 -5.72 -1.57 -0.02
N HIS A 27 -4.94 -1.02 -0.95
CA HIS A 27 -5.32 -0.83 -2.33
C HIS A 27 -4.14 -1.03 -3.30
N PRO A 28 -4.36 -1.30 -4.59
CA PRO A 28 -5.64 -1.66 -5.21
C PRO A 28 -6.12 -3.05 -4.84
N LYS A 29 -7.45 -3.24 -4.81
CA LYS A 29 -8.04 -4.57 -4.72
C LYS A 29 -8.21 -5.21 -6.10
N LYS A 30 -8.18 -6.54 -6.14
CA LYS A 30 -8.57 -7.31 -7.34
C LYS A 30 -10.01 -6.97 -7.75
N ASN A 31 -10.25 -6.88 -9.05
CA ASN A 31 -11.57 -6.61 -9.64
C ASN A 31 -12.26 -5.32 -9.14
N THR A 32 -11.49 -4.34 -8.64
CA THR A 32 -12.03 -3.07 -8.19
C THR A 32 -11.54 -1.95 -9.11
N THR A 33 -12.50 -1.18 -9.61
CA THR A 33 -12.24 0.07 -10.33
C THR A 33 -12.61 1.23 -9.41
N TYR A 34 -11.87 2.31 -9.51
CA TYR A 34 -12.04 3.47 -8.65
C TYR A 34 -12.49 4.69 -9.46
N ASP A 35 -13.49 5.40 -8.95
CA ASP A 35 -14.07 6.57 -9.62
C ASP A 35 -13.16 7.81 -9.54
N ASP A 36 -12.14 7.78 -8.68
CA ASP A 36 -11.14 8.85 -8.49
C ASP A 36 -9.98 8.79 -9.51
N GLY A 37 -10.01 7.82 -10.43
CA GLY A 37 -9.00 7.63 -11.46
C GLY A 37 -7.69 7.02 -10.96
N ARG A 38 -7.64 6.48 -9.73
CA ARG A 38 -6.44 5.77 -9.25
C ARG A 38 -6.21 4.46 -10.01
N PRO A 39 -4.94 4.03 -10.18
CA PRO A 39 -4.60 2.83 -10.93
C PRO A 39 -5.33 1.59 -10.40
N THR A 40 -5.62 0.63 -11.27
CA THR A 40 -6.20 -0.65 -10.86
C THR A 40 -5.10 -1.65 -10.47
N PHE A 41 -5.52 -2.80 -9.93
CA PHE A 41 -4.62 -3.89 -9.52
C PHE A 41 -3.60 -4.33 -10.58
N ASP A 42 -4.00 -4.32 -11.84
CA ASP A 42 -3.14 -4.70 -12.96
C ASP A 42 -2.19 -3.59 -13.40
N SER A 43 -2.48 -2.34 -13.02
CA SER A 43 -1.74 -1.15 -13.45
C SER A 43 -0.59 -0.76 -12.52
N VAL A 44 -0.45 -1.42 -11.37
CA VAL A 44 0.62 -1.15 -10.40
C VAL A 44 1.42 -2.40 -10.06
N PRO A 45 2.70 -2.24 -9.68
CA PRO A 45 3.58 -3.36 -9.37
C PRO A 45 3.31 -3.99 -8.00
N GLN A 46 2.70 -3.25 -7.08
CA GLN A 46 2.45 -3.67 -5.69
C GLN A 46 1.16 -3.08 -5.12
N LEU A 47 0.85 -3.47 -3.88
CA LEU A 47 -0.21 -2.87 -3.06
C LEU A 47 0.35 -1.71 -2.21
N TYR A 48 -0.57 -0.88 -1.72
CA TYR A 48 -0.31 0.33 -0.96
C TYR A 48 -1.31 0.44 0.19
N ILE A 49 -0.82 0.90 1.34
CA ILE A 49 -1.64 1.16 2.53
C ILE A 49 -1.91 2.66 2.61
N ASP A 50 -3.17 3.05 2.78
CA ASP A 50 -3.51 4.44 3.14
C ASP A 50 -3.12 4.68 4.60
N PRO A 51 -2.13 5.55 4.90
CA PRO A 51 -1.68 5.79 6.26
C PRO A 51 -2.67 6.60 7.10
N VAL A 52 -3.65 7.26 6.47
CA VAL A 52 -4.71 8.04 7.14
C VAL A 52 -5.81 7.12 7.65
N GLU A 53 -6.18 6.11 6.87
CA GLU A 53 -7.21 5.13 7.25
C GLU A 53 -6.64 3.98 8.10
N CYS A 54 -5.33 3.72 8.01
CA CYS A 54 -4.68 2.68 8.79
C CYS A 54 -4.77 2.95 10.30
N ILE A 55 -5.38 2.01 11.03
CA ILE A 55 -5.57 2.08 12.49
C ILE A 55 -4.52 1.30 13.29
N ASP A 56 -3.38 0.97 12.68
CA ASP A 56 -2.26 0.30 13.38
C ASP A 56 -2.60 -1.06 14.03
N CYS A 57 -3.55 -1.81 13.46
CA CYS A 57 -4.03 -3.06 14.06
C CYS A 57 -3.09 -4.28 13.88
N GLY A 58 -2.16 -4.22 12.92
CA GLY A 58 -1.18 -5.28 12.66
C GLY A 58 -1.70 -6.58 12.02
N ALA A 59 -3.00 -6.68 11.73
CA ALA A 59 -3.60 -7.90 11.18
C ALA A 59 -3.05 -8.31 9.80
N CYS A 60 -2.55 -7.35 9.01
CA CYS A 60 -2.02 -7.58 7.68
C CYS A 60 -0.61 -8.18 7.66
N VAL A 61 0.19 -8.00 8.72
CA VAL A 61 1.60 -8.46 8.79
C VAL A 61 1.72 -9.99 8.72
N PRO A 62 1.06 -10.78 9.58
CA PRO A 62 1.26 -12.24 9.61
C PRO A 62 0.70 -12.96 8.38
N VAL A 63 -0.20 -12.33 7.63
CA VAL A 63 -0.83 -12.93 6.44
C VAL A 63 -0.05 -12.66 5.16
N CYS A 64 0.93 -11.76 5.18
CA CYS A 64 1.73 -11.46 3.99
C CYS A 64 2.76 -12.58 3.74
N PRO A 65 2.66 -13.36 2.63
CA PRO A 65 3.52 -14.52 2.41
C PRO A 65 4.99 -14.15 2.17
N VAL A 66 5.25 -12.90 1.77
CA VAL A 66 6.59 -12.37 1.44
C VAL A 66 7.10 -11.37 2.49
N SER A 67 6.39 -11.22 3.61
CA SER A 67 6.78 -10.31 4.70
C SER A 67 7.09 -8.88 4.20
N ALA A 68 6.25 -8.34 3.32
CA ALA A 68 6.45 -7.02 2.72
C ALA A 68 5.95 -5.85 3.58
N ILE A 69 5.21 -6.13 4.65
CA ILE A 69 4.47 -5.13 5.44
C ILE A 69 5.19 -4.87 6.75
N PHE A 70 5.54 -3.61 7.00
CA PHE A 70 6.30 -3.18 8.17
C PHE A 70 5.56 -2.06 8.89
N ALA A 71 5.66 -2.01 10.22
CA ALA A 71 5.32 -0.79 10.94
C ALA A 71 6.31 0.31 10.55
N LEU A 72 5.89 1.58 10.56
CA LEU A 72 6.74 2.70 10.16
C LEU A 72 8.07 2.74 10.92
N ASP A 73 8.05 2.42 12.22
CA ASP A 73 9.23 2.43 13.09
C ASP A 73 10.17 1.23 12.84
N ASP A 74 9.63 0.13 12.30
CA ASP A 74 10.35 -1.10 11.99
C ASP A 74 10.79 -1.18 10.52
N LEU A 75 10.44 -0.18 9.70
CA LEU A 75 10.73 -0.16 8.28
C LEU A 75 12.24 -0.03 8.04
N PRO A 76 12.88 -0.99 7.34
CA PRO A 76 14.31 -0.91 7.02
C PRO A 76 14.67 0.39 6.28
N GLU A 77 15.83 0.96 6.58
CA GLU A 77 16.23 2.27 6.03
C GLU A 77 16.23 2.33 4.50
N LYS A 78 16.64 1.24 3.85
CA LYS A 78 16.61 1.08 2.39
C LYS A 78 15.21 1.22 1.77
N TRP A 79 14.16 1.01 2.56
CA TRP A 79 12.77 1.05 2.13
C TRP A 79 12.00 2.24 2.69
N LYS A 80 12.64 3.20 3.38
CA LYS A 80 11.98 4.41 3.89
C LYS A 80 11.22 5.20 2.83
N GLN A 81 11.69 5.19 1.58
CA GLN A 81 11.00 5.82 0.44
C GLN A 81 9.61 5.24 0.15
N TYR A 82 9.34 3.99 0.57
CA TYR A 82 8.04 3.36 0.35
C TYR A 82 6.93 4.00 1.20
N THR A 83 7.27 4.70 2.28
CA THR A 83 6.28 5.43 3.09
C THR A 83 5.56 6.48 2.22
N GLU A 84 6.32 7.31 1.51
CA GLU A 84 5.77 8.34 0.62
C GLU A 84 5.04 7.72 -0.58
N LEU A 85 5.55 6.60 -1.10
CA LEU A 85 4.90 5.87 -2.19
C LEU A 85 3.51 5.35 -1.77
N ASN A 86 3.40 4.75 -0.58
CA ASN A 86 2.12 4.25 -0.06
C ASN A 86 1.12 5.39 0.12
N GLU A 87 1.55 6.50 0.72
CA GLU A 87 0.72 7.70 0.88
C GLU A 87 0.32 8.32 -0.47
N SER A 88 1.21 8.34 -1.47
CA SER A 88 0.93 8.94 -2.78
C SER A 88 -0.16 8.20 -3.56
N TYR A 89 -0.41 6.93 -3.24
CA TYR A 89 -1.45 6.13 -3.88
C TYR A 89 -2.85 6.49 -3.36
N VAL A 90 -2.99 6.85 -2.08
CA VAL A 90 -4.21 7.48 -1.53
C VAL A 90 -3.82 8.53 -0.51
N LYS A 91 -4.07 9.79 -0.85
CA LYS A 91 -3.80 10.92 0.05
C LYS A 91 -5.10 11.39 0.67
N ALA A 92 -5.48 10.79 1.80
CA ALA A 92 -6.72 11.12 2.54
C ALA A 92 -7.97 11.02 1.64
N GLY A 93 -8.13 9.89 0.94
CA GLY A 93 -9.26 9.64 0.04
C GLY A 93 -9.23 10.39 -1.29
N LYS A 94 -8.10 11.01 -1.66
CA LYS A 94 -7.91 11.62 -2.99
C LYS A 94 -6.64 11.08 -3.66
N PHE A 95 -6.78 10.64 -4.89
CA PHE A 95 -5.65 10.27 -5.74
C PHE A 95 -5.17 11.46 -6.57
N THR A 96 -3.85 11.63 -6.62
CA THR A 96 -3.17 12.64 -7.45
C THR A 96 -2.16 11.95 -8.35
N PRO A 97 -2.43 11.81 -9.67
CA PRO A 97 -1.55 11.09 -10.59
C PRO A 97 -0.12 11.62 -10.63
N GLU A 98 0.05 12.94 -10.56
CA GLU A 98 1.36 13.60 -10.61
C GLU A 98 2.22 13.27 -9.39
N GLU A 99 1.62 13.16 -8.20
CA GLU A 99 2.34 12.79 -6.98
C GLU A 99 2.71 11.31 -7.00
N PHE A 100 1.76 10.44 -7.37
CA PHE A 100 2.03 9.01 -7.47
C PHE A 100 3.16 8.71 -8.46
N ALA A 101 3.19 9.40 -9.61
CA ALA A 101 4.23 9.22 -10.62
C ALA A 101 5.64 9.59 -10.10
N LYS A 102 5.77 10.56 -9.18
CA LYS A 102 7.07 10.96 -8.60
C LYS A 102 7.68 9.87 -7.71
N HIS A 103 6.84 9.10 -7.03
CA HIS A 103 7.29 8.07 -6.09
C HIS A 103 7.33 6.67 -6.72
N ALA A 104 6.55 6.43 -7.78
CA ALA A 104 6.48 5.13 -8.46
C ALA A 104 7.66 4.83 -9.41
N THR A 105 8.58 5.78 -9.65
CA THR A 105 9.62 5.71 -10.70
C THR A 105 11.07 5.52 -10.20
N LYS A 106 11.29 4.84 -9.07
CA LYS A 106 12.66 4.51 -8.61
C LYS A 106 12.86 3.02 -8.39
#